data_AF-A0A0X3S2T6-F1
#
_entry.id   AF-A0A0X3S2T6-F1
#
_cell.length_a   1.000
_cell.length_b   1.000
_cell.length_c   1.000
_cell.angle_alpha   90.00
_cell.angle_beta   90.00
_cell.angle_gamma   90.00
#
_symmetry.space_group_name_H-M   'P 1'
#
loop_
_entity.id
_entity.type
_entity.pdbx_description
1 polymer ?
#
loop_
_entity_poly.entity_id
_entity_poly.type
_entity_poly.pdbx_seq_one_letter_code
_entity_poly.pdbx_strand_id
1 'polypeptide(L)'
;MYVLRKGVAWRDVPVRVVGCSGITGRRRLRDWTEAGVWPTLHHALLTELRPADALDMDDCAVDGSHVRALNGGTTSGLRPSPAGDRDPSIT
;
A
#
# COMPACT_ATOMS: atom_id res chain seq x y z
N MET A 1 -7.79 -7.40 -6.79
CA MET A 1 -7.40 -6.01 -6.44
C MET A 1 -8.24 -5.47 -5.25
N TYR A 2 -7.85 -5.75 -4.00
CA TYR A 2 -8.60 -5.33 -2.79
C TYR A 2 -8.07 -4.00 -2.21
N VAL A 3 -6.75 -3.88 -2.09
CA VAL A 3 -6.07 -2.71 -1.49
C VAL A 3 -6.28 -1.44 -2.32
N LEU A 4 -6.08 -1.52 -3.64
CA LEU A 4 -6.19 -0.36 -4.53
C LEU A 4 -7.62 0.20 -4.65
N ARG A 5 -8.65 -0.62 -4.39
CA ARG A 5 -10.06 -0.20 -4.46
C ARG A 5 -10.60 0.33 -3.13
N LYS A 6 -10.03 -0.10 -2.00
CA LYS A 6 -10.53 0.20 -0.65
C LYS A 6 -9.63 1.17 0.13
N GLY A 7 -8.39 1.40 -0.32
CA GLY A 7 -7.40 2.22 0.40
C GLY A 7 -7.05 1.68 1.80
N VAL A 8 -7.34 0.39 2.05
CA VAL A 8 -7.51 -0.25 3.35
C VAL A 8 -6.55 0.27 4.41
N ALA A 9 -7.08 1.01 5.37
CA ALA A 9 -6.35 1.26 6.59
C ALA A 9 -6.09 -0.10 7.25
N TRP A 10 -4.94 -0.30 7.88
CA TRP A 10 -4.58 -1.55 8.56
C TRP A 10 -5.65 -2.06 9.55
N ARG A 11 -6.57 -1.22 9.99
CA ARG A 11 -7.71 -1.60 10.85
C ARG A 11 -8.80 -2.37 10.10
N ASP A 12 -8.96 -2.17 8.80
CA ASP A 12 -10.04 -2.78 8.00
C ASP A 12 -9.60 -4.10 7.34
N VAL A 13 -8.38 -4.56 7.62
CA VAL A 13 -7.88 -5.85 7.13
C VAL A 13 -8.72 -6.98 7.74
N PRO A 14 -9.33 -7.86 6.91
CA PRO A 14 -10.23 -8.90 7.39
C PRO A 14 -9.46 -10.02 8.09
N VAL A 15 -9.54 -10.04 9.42
CA VAL A 15 -8.84 -11.00 10.30
C VAL A 15 -9.06 -12.45 9.89
N ARG A 16 -10.29 -12.82 9.51
CA ARG A 16 -10.63 -14.21 9.15
C ARG A 16 -9.91 -14.68 7.89
N VAL A 17 -9.55 -13.77 6.99
CA VAL A 17 -8.85 -14.09 5.73
C VAL A 17 -7.34 -14.09 5.94
N VAL A 18 -6.82 -13.13 6.71
CA VAL A 18 -5.38 -12.93 6.90
C VAL A 18 -4.83 -13.73 8.09
N GLY A 19 -5.69 -14.27 8.95
CA GLY A 19 -5.31 -15.01 10.15
C GLY A 19 -4.79 -14.14 11.31
N CYS A 20 -4.75 -12.82 11.13
CA CYS A 20 -4.39 -11.87 12.19
C CYS A 20 -5.00 -10.48 11.94
N SER A 21 -5.01 -9.62 12.96
CA SER A 21 -5.38 -8.22 12.78
C SER A 21 -4.37 -7.49 11.91
N GLY A 22 -4.83 -6.55 11.08
CA GLY A 22 -3.90 -5.77 10.27
C GLY A 22 -2.99 -4.88 11.12
N ILE A 23 -3.35 -4.54 12.37
CA ILE A 23 -2.42 -3.88 13.31
C ILE A 23 -1.27 -4.82 13.69
N THR A 24 -1.55 -6.10 13.94
CA THR A 24 -0.50 -7.12 14.15
C THR A 24 0.36 -7.29 12.91
N GLY A 25 -0.26 -7.35 11.72
CA GLY A 25 0.43 -7.40 10.44
C GLY A 25 1.38 -6.21 10.23
N ARG A 26 0.91 -4.98 10.48
CA ARG A 26 1.72 -3.76 10.37
C ARG A 26 2.94 -3.78 11.30
N ARG A 27 2.77 -4.24 12.55
CA ARG A 27 3.88 -4.34 13.51
C ARG A 27 4.94 -5.31 12.99
N ARG A 28 4.54 -6.52 12.59
CA ARG A 28 5.46 -7.52 12.00
C ARG A 28 6.15 -7.01 10.74
N LEU A 29 5.44 -6.32 9.86
CA LEU A 29 6.00 -5.70 8.66
C LEU A 29 7.14 -4.74 9.03
N ARG A 30 6.94 -3.87 10.03
CA ARG A 30 7.97 -2.96 10.53
C ARG A 30 9.14 -3.74 11.13
N ASP A 31 8.87 -4.68 12.03
CA ASP A 31 9.91 -5.43 12.74
C ASP A 31 10.81 -6.20 11.75
N TRP A 32 10.24 -6.77 10.68
CA TRP A 32 10.98 -7.41 9.59
C TRP A 32 11.76 -6.44 8.71
N THR A 33 11.23 -5.22 8.54
CA THR A 33 11.94 -4.15 7.84
C THR A 33 13.18 -3.73 8.61
N GLU A 34 13.03 -3.50 9.92
CA GLU A 34 14.13 -3.15 10.82
C GLU A 34 15.18 -4.28 10.90
N ALA A 35 14.74 -5.54 10.88
CA ALA A 35 15.62 -6.69 10.82
C ALA A 35 16.24 -6.96 9.43
N GLY A 36 15.91 -6.16 8.41
CA GLY A 36 16.47 -6.31 7.06
C GLY A 36 16.08 -7.62 6.36
N VAL A 37 14.91 -8.18 6.65
CA VAL A 37 14.47 -9.49 6.12
C VAL A 37 14.16 -9.42 4.62
N TRP A 38 13.66 -8.29 4.13
CA TRP A 38 13.12 -8.16 2.77
C TRP A 38 14.11 -8.48 1.65
N PRO A 39 15.35 -7.96 1.63
CA PRO A 39 16.29 -8.26 0.55
C PRO A 39 16.59 -9.76 0.46
N THR A 40 16.83 -10.41 1.60
CA THR A 40 17.13 -11.85 1.66
C THR A 40 15.95 -12.68 1.19
N LEU A 41 14.75 -12.37 1.67
CA LEU A 41 13.53 -13.07 1.25
C LEU A 41 13.27 -12.90 -0.24
N HIS A 42 13.43 -11.67 -0.76
CA HIS A 42 13.24 -11.37 -2.18
C HIS A 42 14.22 -12.16 -3.06
N HIS A 43 15.50 -12.18 -2.69
CA HIS A 43 16.50 -12.95 -3.41
C HIS A 43 16.20 -14.45 -3.37
N ALA A 44 15.82 -15.01 -2.22
CA ALA A 44 15.46 -16.42 -2.11
C ALA A 44 14.26 -16.78 -3.02
N LEU A 45 13.21 -15.96 -3.01
CA LEU A 45 12.05 -16.17 -3.88
C LEU A 45 12.42 -16.10 -5.36
N LEU A 46 13.25 -15.14 -5.78
CA LEU A 46 13.68 -15.04 -7.17
C LEU A 46 14.56 -16.22 -7.59
N THR A 47 15.42 -16.73 -6.71
CA THR A 47 16.26 -17.91 -6.97
C THR A 47 15.42 -19.14 -7.26
N GLU A 48 14.31 -19.33 -6.53
CA GLU A 48 13.43 -20.49 -6.72
C GLU A 48 12.46 -20.31 -7.89
N LEU A 49 11.83 -19.14 -8.01
CA LEU A 49 10.71 -18.94 -8.94
C LEU A 49 11.12 -18.66 -10.39
N ARG A 50 12.30 -18.05 -10.61
CA ARG A 50 12.83 -17.80 -11.96
C ARG A 50 13.07 -19.10 -12.76
N PRO A 51 13.82 -20.09 -12.26
CA PRO A 51 14.05 -21.33 -13.02
C PRO A 51 12.77 -22.18 -13.16
N ALA A 52 11.80 -21.99 -12.27
CA ALA A 52 10.51 -22.68 -12.31
C ALA A 52 9.51 -22.05 -13.31
N ASP A 53 9.86 -20.92 -13.96
CA ASP A 53 8.95 -20.14 -14.81
C ASP A 53 7.61 -19.81 -14.12
N ALA A 54 7.66 -19.61 -12.80
CA ALA A 54 6.49 -19.44 -11.94
C ALA A 54 6.24 -17.97 -11.58
N LEU A 55 6.95 -17.05 -12.22
CA LEU A 55 6.72 -15.61 -12.09
C LEU A 55 5.80 -15.16 -13.22
N ASP A 56 4.57 -14.83 -12.87
CA ASP A 56 3.68 -14.10 -13.77
C ASP A 56 4.20 -12.66 -13.92
N MET A 57 4.53 -12.28 -15.15
CA MET A 57 5.12 -10.99 -15.51
C MET A 57 4.18 -10.14 -16.37
N ASP A 58 2.94 -10.58 -16.58
CA ASP A 58 1.95 -9.85 -17.38
C ASP A 58 1.44 -8.59 -16.67
N ASP A 59 1.47 -8.59 -15.33
CA ASP A 59 1.04 -7.48 -14.48
C ASP A 59 2.24 -6.71 -13.90
N CYS A 60 2.18 -5.37 -13.99
CA CYS A 60 3.14 -4.47 -13.35
C CYS A 60 2.42 -3.50 -12.40
N ALA A 61 2.93 -3.35 -11.18
CA ALA A 61 2.47 -2.33 -10.23
C ALA A 61 3.43 -1.12 -10.24
N VAL A 62 2.92 0.05 -10.60
CA VAL A 62 3.65 1.32 -10.51
C VAL A 62 3.15 2.07 -9.28
N ASP A 63 4.05 2.38 -8.36
CA ASP A 63 3.76 3.21 -7.18
C ASP A 63 4.56 4.52 -7.25
N GLY A 64 4.00 5.58 -6.69
CA GLY A 64 4.57 6.92 -6.72
C GLY A 64 4.16 7.71 -5.48
N SER A 65 5.13 8.39 -4.86
CA SER A 65 4.88 9.27 -3.72
C SER A 65 4.93 10.73 -4.16
N HIS A 66 3.90 11.50 -3.80
CA HIS A 66 3.91 12.95 -3.94
C HIS A 66 4.31 13.58 -2.61
N VAL A 67 5.43 14.29 -2.59
CA VAL A 67 5.88 15.07 -1.42
C VAL A 67 5.73 16.55 -1.76
N ARG A 68 5.24 17.35 -0.81
CA ARG A 68 5.18 18.80 -0.97
C ARG A 68 6.60 19.36 -1.08
N ALA A 69 6.80 20.30 -2.00
CA ALA A 69 8.03 21.07 -2.04
C ALA A 69 8.20 21.82 -0.71
N LEU A 70 9.33 21.61 -0.04
CA LEU A 70 9.60 22.18 1.29
C LEU A 70 9.56 23.71 1.30
N ASN A 71 9.92 24.35 0.18
CA ASN A 71 10.00 25.82 0.01
C ASN A 71 9.06 26.36 -1.10
N GLY A 72 7.89 25.75 -1.31
CA GLY A 72 6.92 26.28 -2.26
C GLY A 72 6.33 27.62 -1.78
N GLY A 73 6.52 28.70 -2.56
CA GLY A 73 5.94 30.01 -2.26
C GLY A 73 4.40 29.97 -2.11
N THR A 74 3.84 30.96 -1.41
CA THR A 74 2.41 31.11 -1.05
C THR A 74 1.42 31.24 -2.22
N THR A 75 1.85 31.02 -3.46
CA THR A 75 0.94 30.98 -4.60
C THR A 75 0.26 29.61 -4.65
N SER A 76 -0.66 29.40 -3.71
CA SER A 76 -1.72 28.43 -3.89
C SER A 76 -2.60 28.96 -5.03
N GLY A 77 -2.27 28.61 -6.27
CA GLY A 77 -3.26 28.61 -7.33
C GLY A 77 -4.39 27.74 -6.82
N LEU A 78 -5.53 28.37 -6.53
CA LEU A 78 -6.78 27.74 -6.09
C LEU A 78 -7.11 26.59 -7.04
N ARG A 79 -6.63 25.38 -6.72
CA ARG A 79 -7.13 24.16 -7.31
C ARG A 79 -8.19 23.66 -6.35
N PRO A 80 -9.47 23.59 -6.76
CA PRO A 80 -10.47 22.95 -5.93
C PRO A 80 -10.03 21.49 -5.74
N SER A 81 -9.75 21.11 -4.50
CA SER A 81 -9.84 19.70 -4.14
C SER A 81 -11.29 19.26 -4.41
N PRO A 82 -11.55 18.06 -4.94
CA PRO A 82 -12.90 17.55 -4.99
C PRO A 82 -13.31 17.32 -3.53
N ALA A 83 -14.04 18.27 -2.96
CA ALA A 83 -14.77 18.04 -1.74
C ALA A 83 -15.72 16.89 -2.05
N GLY A 84 -15.59 15.80 -1.28
CA GLY A 84 -16.58 14.73 -1.31
C GLY A 84 -17.93 15.36 -1.00
N ASP A 85 -18.83 15.30 -1.98
CA ASP A 85 -20.22 15.68 -1.81
C ASP A 85 -20.78 14.78 -0.70
N ARG A 86 -21.19 15.38 0.42
CA ARG A 86 -21.97 14.66 1.43
C ARG A 86 -23.39 14.62 0.88
N ASP A 87 -23.82 13.46 0.41
CA ASP A 87 -25.23 13.20 0.16
C ASP A 87 -26.05 13.52 1.43
N PRO A 88 -27.13 14.29 1.34
CA PRO A 88 -28.03 14.50 2.47
C PRO A 88 -28.78 13.20 2.77
N SER A 89 -28.76 12.80 4.04
CA SER A 89 -29.58 11.71 4.58
C SER A 89 -31.05 11.90 4.20
N ILE A 90 -31.63 10.90 3.56
CA ILE A 90 -33.08 10.74 3.49
C ILE A 90 -33.53 9.82 4.64
N THR A 91 -34.63 10.24 5.26
CA THR A 91 -35.30 9.73 6.46
C THR A 91 -35.58 8.23 6.46
#